data_AF-A0A2Z3IF86-F1
#
_entry.id   AF-A0A2Z3IF86-F1
#
_cell.length_a   1.000
_cell.length_b   1.000
_cell.length_c   1.000
_cell.angle_alpha   90.00
_cell.angle_beta   90.00
_cell.angle_gamma   90.00
#
_symmetry.space_group_name_H-M   'P 1'
#
loop_
_entity.id
_entity.type
_entity.pdbx_description
1 polymer ?
#
loop_
_entity_poly.entity_id
_entity_poly.type
_entity_poly.pdbx_seq_one_letter_code
_entity_poly.pdbx_strand_id
1 'polypeptide(L)' 'MRNETEVSMPERREPSLKELLSDPIVRQLMARDGTCERQVRSLAVSVRRRMAQQRRLTVAAQALPSRSRSHAACGD' A
#
# COMPACT_ATOMS: atom_id res chain seq x y z
N MET A 1 10.75 45.78 12.54
CA MET A 1 10.11 44.57 13.09
C MET A 1 9.13 44.08 12.04
N ARG A 2 9.45 43.02 11.29
CA ARG A 2 8.55 42.41 10.31
C ARG A 2 8.22 41.02 10.80
N ASN A 3 6.93 40.78 10.99
CA ASN A 3 6.38 39.59 11.61
C ASN A 3 6.77 38.34 10.82
N GLU A 4 7.28 37.37 11.56
CA GLU A 4 7.53 36.01 11.12
C GLU A 4 6.17 35.38 10.78
N THR A 5 5.83 35.32 9.49
CA THR A 5 4.83 34.37 9.02
C THR A 5 5.40 32.99 9.26
N GLU A 6 5.07 32.42 10.42
CA GLU A 6 5.13 30.98 10.65
C GLU A 6 4.31 30.31 9.53
N VAL A 7 5.01 29.90 8.48
CA VAL A 7 4.46 28.97 7.50
C VAL A 7 4.30 27.67 8.27
N SER A 8 3.11 27.49 8.84
CA SER A 8 2.64 26.21 9.38
C SER A 8 2.74 25.19 8.25
N MET A 9 3.86 24.46 8.22
CA MET A 9 4.09 23.42 7.24
C MET A 9 3.02 22.36 7.50
N PRO A 10 2.10 22.12 6.55
CA PRO A 10 1.07 21.11 6.75
C PRO A 10 1.76 19.78 7.03
N GLU A 11 1.22 19.01 7.98
CA GLU A 11 1.68 17.65 8.25
C GLU A 11 1.90 16.93 6.92
N ARG A 12 3.14 16.56 6.61
CA ARG A 12 3.53 15.92 5.34
C ARG A 12 2.94 14.52 5.27
N ARG A 13 1.64 14.42 4.99
CA ARG A 13 0.98 13.16 4.69
C ARG A 13 1.37 12.74 3.28
N GLU A 14 1.56 11.45 3.11
CA GLU A 14 1.77 10.90 1.77
C GLU A 14 0.54 11.19 0.90
N PRO A 15 0.72 11.73 -0.32
CA PRO A 15 -0.39 12.03 -1.19
C PRO A 15 -1.08 10.74 -1.63
N SER A 16 -2.40 10.78 -1.71
CA SER A 16 -3.16 9.71 -2.35
C SER A 16 -2.81 9.60 -3.84
N LEU A 17 -3.05 8.44 -4.42
CA LEU A 17 -2.88 8.25 -5.87
C LEU A 17 -3.70 9.25 -6.69
N LYS A 18 -4.88 9.68 -6.18
CA LYS A 18 -5.70 10.68 -6.87
C LYS A 18 -5.02 12.04 -6.90
N GLU A 19 -4.45 12.47 -5.77
CA GLU A 19 -3.73 13.74 -5.67
C GLU A 19 -2.47 13.71 -6.53
N LEU A 20 -1.69 12.62 -6.48
CA LEU A 20 -0.49 12.45 -7.29
C LEU A 20 -0.79 12.54 -8.79
N LEU A 21 -1.86 11.90 -9.27
CA LEU A 21 -2.26 11.96 -10.69
C LEU A 21 -2.88 13.31 -11.09
N SER A 22 -3.28 14.12 -10.11
CA SER A 22 -3.77 15.48 -10.35
C SER A 22 -2.63 16.50 -10.40
N ASP A 23 -1.42 16.14 -9.95
CA ASP A 23 -0.25 17.00 -9.95
C ASP A 23 0.21 17.32 -11.39
N PRO A 24 0.36 18.60 -11.77
CA PRO A 24 0.78 18.99 -13.11
C PRO A 24 2.15 18.45 -13.54
N ILE A 25 3.11 18.38 -12.61
CA ILE A 25 4.47 17.86 -12.89
C ILE A 25 4.37 16.37 -13.20
N VAL A 26 3.60 15.62 -12.40
CA VAL A 26 3.38 14.18 -12.64
C VAL A 26 2.71 13.96 -13.99
N ARG A 27 1.68 14.73 -14.32
CA ARG A 27 1.01 14.64 -15.63
C ARG A 27 1.95 14.94 -16.79
N GLN A 28 2.84 15.92 -16.63
CA GLN A 28 3.85 16.24 -17.64
C GLN A 28 4.87 15.11 -17.83
N LEU A 29 5.34 14.50 -16.74
CA LEU A 29 6.23 13.34 -16.80
C LEU A 29 5.55 12.14 -17.46
N MET A 30 4.30 11.85 -17.10
CA MET A 30 3.51 10.79 -17.72
C MET A 30 3.33 11.01 -19.22
N ALA A 31 3.04 12.25 -19.64
CA ALA A 31 2.93 12.59 -21.07
C ALA A 31 4.26 12.40 -21.80
N ARG A 32 5.38 12.85 -21.20
CA ARG A 32 6.73 12.64 -21.73
C ARG A 32 7.05 11.16 -21.90
N ASP A 33 6.66 10.36 -20.92
CA ASP A 33 7.00 8.93 -20.86
C ASP A 33 5.92 8.04 -21.53
N GLY A 34 4.93 8.63 -22.21
CA GLY A 34 3.85 7.90 -22.89
C GLY A 34 2.94 7.08 -21.96
N THR A 35 2.92 7.42 -20.67
CA THR A 35 2.18 6.68 -19.65
C THR A 35 0.73 7.18 -19.53
N CYS A 36 -0.24 6.28 -19.62
CA CYS A 36 -1.66 6.63 -19.52
C CYS A 36 -2.19 6.55 -18.07
N GLU A 37 -2.90 7.58 -17.62
CA GLU A 37 -3.53 7.62 -16.30
C GLU A 37 -4.47 6.42 -16.04
N ARG A 38 -5.25 6.03 -17.05
CA ARG A 38 -6.15 4.88 -16.96
C ARG A 38 -5.39 3.58 -16.67
N GLN A 39 -4.23 3.40 -17.28
CA GLN A 39 -3.38 2.22 -17.06
C GLN A 39 -2.83 2.22 -15.63
N VAL A 40 -2.34 3.36 -15.14
CA VAL A 40 -1.83 3.50 -13.76
C VAL A 40 -2.93 3.18 -12.75
N ARG A 41 -4.13 3.73 -12.93
CA ARG A 41 -5.28 3.44 -12.04
C ARG A 41 -5.66 1.96 -12.05
N SER A 42 -5.71 1.35 -13.23
CA SER A 42 -6.01 -0.09 -13.38
C SER A 42 -4.96 -0.94 -12.66
N LEU A 43 -3.67 -0.63 -12.85
CA LEU A 43 -2.57 -1.33 -12.20
C LEU A 43 -2.65 -1.20 -10.68
N ALA A 44 -2.92 0.00 -10.16
CA ALA A 44 -3.04 0.25 -8.73
C ALA A 44 -4.20 -0.53 -8.09
N VAL A 45 -5.31 -0.74 -8.82
CA VAL A 45 -6.42 -1.59 -8.35
C VAL A 45 -5.99 -3.05 -8.29
N SER A 46 -5.34 -3.55 -9.34
CA SER A 46 -4.85 -4.93 -9.42
C SER A 46 -3.83 -5.25 -8.31
N VAL A 47 -2.90 -4.34 -8.06
CA VAL A 47 -1.91 -4.49 -6.98
C VAL A 47 -2.59 -4.50 -5.62
N ARG A 48 -3.52 -3.58 -5.36
CA ARG A 48 -4.27 -3.56 -4.09
C ARG A 48 -5.05 -4.85 -3.86
N ARG A 49 -5.69 -5.40 -4.90
CA ARG A 49 -6.38 -6.70 -4.83
C ARG A 49 -5.42 -7.83 -4.49
N ARG A 50 -4.28 -7.92 -5.19
CA ARG A 50 -3.26 -8.94 -4.93
C ARG A 50 -2.71 -8.87 -3.51
N MET A 51 -2.39 -7.65 -3.04
CA MET A 51 -1.89 -7.44 -1.69
C MET A 51 -2.92 -7.80 -0.62
N ALA A 52 -4.20 -7.47 -0.83
CA ALA A 52 -5.27 -7.85 0.08
C ALA A 52 -5.42 -9.38 0.16
N GLN A 53 -5.33 -10.07 -0.98
CA GLN A 53 -5.36 -11.53 -1.02
C GLN A 53 -4.16 -12.15 -0.29
N GLN A 54 -2.94 -11.64 -0.52
CA GLN A 54 -1.75 -12.12 0.17
C GLN A 54 -1.86 -11.93 1.68
N ARG A 55 -2.30 -10.75 2.15
CA ARG A 55 -2.51 -10.50 3.58
C ARG A 55 -3.49 -11.50 4.20
N ARG A 56 -4.60 -11.82 3.52
CA ARG A 56 -5.57 -12.83 3.98
C ARG A 56 -4.95 -14.22 4.09
N LEU A 57 -4.15 -14.63 3.11
CA LEU A 57 -3.45 -15.92 3.15
C LEU A 57 -2.43 -15.98 4.29
N THR A 58 -1.69 -14.90 4.53
CA THR A 58 -0.75 -14.81 5.65
C THR A 58 -1.48 -14.91 6.99
N VAL A 59 -2.60 -14.20 7.17
CA VAL A 59 -3.41 -14.27 8.40
C VAL A 59 -3.99 -15.68 8.58
N ALA A 60 -4.52 -16.30 7.52
CA ALA A 60 -5.04 -17.66 7.58
C ALA A 60 -3.96 -18.69 7.94
N ALA A 61 -2.76 -18.55 7.39
CA ALA A 61 -1.61 -19.40 7.73
C ALA A 61 -1.19 -19.28 9.20
N GLN A 62 -1.27 -18.08 9.78
CA GLN A 62 -1.00 -17.84 11.20
C GLN A 62 -2.11 -18.36 12.13
N ALA A 63 -3.35 -18.44 11.63
CA ALA A 63 -4.51 -18.90 12.38
C ALA A 63 -4.65 -20.42 12.44
N LEU A 64 -3.88 -21.18 11.65
CA LEU A 64 -3.79 -22.64 11.80
C LEU A 64 -3.08 -22.93 13.13
N PRO A 65 -3.77 -23.51 14.14
CA PRO A 65 -3.08 -23.95 15.34
C PRO A 65 -2.04 -24.98 14.92
N SER A 66 -0.80 -24.78 15.36
CA SER A 66 0.22 -25.83 15.38
C SER A 66 -0.40 -27.02 16.11
N ARG A 67 -0.96 -27.95 15.34
CA ARG A 67 -1.59 -29.16 15.89
C ARG A 67 -0.48 -29.86 16.67
N SER A 68 -0.60 -29.72 17.97
CA SER A 68 0.26 -30.25 18.99
C SER A 68 0.67 -31.67 18.61
N ARG A 69 1.97 -31.87 18.37
CA ARG A 69 2.60 -33.18 18.53
C ARG A 69 2.56 -33.53 20.02
N SER A 70 1.36 -33.86 20.50
CA SER A 70 1.16 -34.45 21.82
C SER A 70 1.29 -35.94 21.65
N HIS A 71 2.43 -36.47 22.08
CA HIS A 71 2.51 -37.68 22.90
C HIS A 71 1.64 -38.88 22.45
N ALA A 72 2.21 -39.75 21.62
CA ALA A 72 1.87 -41.17 21.63
C ALA A 72 3.14 -41.94 22.03
N ALA A 73 3.56 -41.74 23.29
CA ALA A 73 4.38 -42.70 23.98
C ALA A 73 3.42 -43.71 24.61
N CYS A 74 3.05 -44.76 23.87
CA CYS A 74 2.51 -45.97 24.46
C CYS A 74 3.67 -46.93 24.60
N GLY A 75 4.11 -47.15 25.84
CA GLY A 75 4.98 -48.26 26.19
C GLY A 75 4.15 -49.53 26.37
N ASP A 76 4.77 -50.66 26.03
CA ASP A 76 4.52 -51.98 26.59
C ASP A 76 5.90 -52.67 26.71
#